data_AF-A0A452Z715-F1
#
_entry.id   AF-A0A452Z715-F1
#
_cell.length_a   1.000
_cell.length_b   1.000
_cell.length_c   1.000
_cell.angle_alpha   90.00
_cell.angle_beta   90.00
_cell.angle_gamma   90.00
#
_symmetry.space_group_name_H-M   'P 1'
#
loop_
_entity.id
_entity.type
_entity.pdbx_description
1 polymer ?
#
loop_
_entity_poly.entity_id
_entity_poly.type
_entity_poly.pdbx_seq_one_letter_code
_entity_poly.pdbx_strand_id
1 'polypeptide(L)' 'ASDESMFEYLNVVSRMFDSEAEGYEFYNKYALEKGFSVRKSYVEWDGSNKYIILRKIVCSR' A
#
# COMPACT_ATOMS: atom_id res chain seq x y z
N ALA A 1 9.16 17.03 12.68
CA ALA A 1 9.18 16.44 11.33
C ALA A 1 9.70 17.52 10.40
N SER A 2 10.74 17.27 9.61
CA SER A 2 11.17 18.23 8.57
C SER A 2 10.08 18.35 7.50
N ASP A 3 10.05 19.45 6.75
CA ASP A 3 9.10 19.63 5.64
C ASP A 3 9.18 18.47 4.63
N GLU A 4 10.38 17.94 4.40
CA GLU A 4 10.64 16.77 3.55
C GLU A 4 9.91 15.51 4.06
N SER A 5 9.94 15.24 5.36
CA SER A 5 9.26 14.07 5.94
C SER A 5 7.74 14.17 5.87
N MET A 6 7.20 15.40 5.98
CA MET A 6 5.75 15.64 5.82
C MET A 6 5.33 15.45 4.36
N PHE A 7 6.12 15.98 3.42
CA PHE A 7 5.87 15.82 1.99
C PHE A 7 5.94 14.35 1.57
N GLU A 8 6.92 13.59 2.07
CA GLU A 8 7.01 12.15 1.85
C GLU A 8 5.76 11.43 2.36
N TYR A 9 5.35 11.68 3.61
CA TYR A 9 4.17 11.08 4.19
C TYR A 9 2.93 11.32 3.33
N LEU A 10 2.68 12.58 2.94
CA LEU A 10 1.53 12.96 2.10
C LEU A 10 1.55 12.23 0.75
N ASN A 11 2.70 12.13 0.09
CA ASN A 11 2.82 11.41 -1.18
C ASN A 11 2.51 9.92 -1.07
N VAL A 12 2.85 9.29 0.06
CA VAL A 12 2.62 7.86 0.29
C VAL A 12 1.16 7.58 0.65
N VAL A 13 0.54 8.41 1.51
CA VAL A 13 -0.81 8.15 2.01
C VAL A 13 -1.93 8.63 1.08
N SER A 14 -1.67 9.63 0.23
CA SER A 14 -2.67 10.17 -0.70
C SER A 14 -2.62 9.55 -2.10
N ARG A 15 -1.70 8.59 -2.33
CA ARG A 15 -1.52 7.95 -3.62
C ARG A 15 -2.76 7.14 -3.99
N MET A 16 -3.28 7.40 -5.19
CA MET A 16 -4.34 6.62 -5.81
C MET A 16 -3.76 5.71 -6.90
N PHE A 17 -4.40 4.58 -7.14
CA PHE A 17 -3.98 3.56 -8.09
C PHE A 17 -5.17 3.07 -8.90
N ASP A 18 -4.91 2.62 -10.12
CA ASP A 18 -5.94 2.07 -10.99
C ASP A 18 -6.25 0.60 -10.66
N SER A 19 -5.38 -0.06 -9.88
CA SER A 19 -5.57 -1.45 -9.45
C SER A 19 -4.93 -1.77 -8.10
N GLU A 20 -5.41 -2.85 -7.45
CA GLU A 20 -4.79 -3.40 -6.24
C GLU A 20 -3.35 -3.84 -6.47
N ALA A 21 -3.04 -4.37 -7.66
CA ALA A 21 -1.70 -4.84 -8.00
C ALA A 21 -0.69 -3.69 -8.05
N GLU A 22 -1.06 -2.60 -8.72
CA GLU A 22 -0.22 -1.38 -8.80
C GLU A 22 0.05 -0.80 -7.41
N GLY A 23 -0.98 -0.70 -6.56
CA GLY A 23 -0.82 -0.25 -5.18
C GLY A 23 0.13 -1.13 -4.37
N TYR A 24 0.03 -2.45 -4.52
CA TYR A 24 0.95 -3.39 -3.88
C TYR A 24 2.40 -3.21 -4.35
N GLU A 25 2.63 -3.08 -5.65
CA GLU A 25 3.97 -2.85 -6.21
C GLU A 25 4.59 -1.55 -5.71
N PHE A 26 3.82 -0.47 -5.68
CA PHE A 26 4.25 0.82 -5.15
C PHE A 26 4.68 0.71 -3.68
N TYR A 27 3.81 0.18 -2.81
CA TYR A 27 4.11 0.09 -1.39
C TYR A 27 5.26 -0.88 -1.09
N ASN A 28 5.39 -1.97 -1.85
CA ASN A 28 6.53 -2.87 -1.69
C ASN A 28 7.84 -2.22 -2.15
N LYS A 29 7.85 -1.47 -3.25
CA LYS A 29 9.03 -0.70 -3.67
C LYS A 29 9.41 0.34 -2.62
N TYR A 30 8.43 1.10 -2.12
CA TYR A 30 8.63 2.06 -1.04
C TYR A 30 9.23 1.40 0.21
N ALA A 31 8.67 0.28 0.65
CA ALA A 31 9.20 -0.48 1.79
C ALA A 31 10.64 -0.96 1.56
N LEU A 32 10.95 -1.44 0.35
CA LEU A 32 12.29 -1.92 0.00
C LEU A 32 13.32 -0.79 0.07
N GLU A 33 12.98 0.41 -0.39
CA GLU A 33 13.81 1.61 -0.23
C GLU A 33 14.03 1.98 1.26
N LYS A 34 13.11 1.59 2.14
CA LYS A 34 13.21 1.72 3.60
C LYS A 34 13.85 0.51 4.30
N GLY A 35 14.27 -0.53 3.56
CA GLY A 35 15.00 -1.69 4.09
C GLY A 35 14.14 -2.86 4.57
N PHE A 36 12.86 -2.93 4.20
CA PHE A 36 12.00 -4.09 4.48
C PHE A 36 11.12 -4.42 3.28
N SER A 37 10.40 -5.54 3.31
CA SER A 37 9.41 -5.87 2.27
C SER A 37 8.03 -6.02 2.89
N VAL A 38 7.00 -6.04 2.06
CA VAL A 38 5.61 -6.22 2.51
C VAL A 38 4.99 -7.47 1.91
N ARG A 39 3.89 -7.92 2.53
CA ARG A 39 3.06 -9.03 2.06
C ARG A 39 1.58 -8.69 2.17
N LYS A 40 0.78 -9.35 1.35
CA LYS A 40 -0.69 -9.31 1.40
C LYS A 40 -1.16 -10.11 2.62
N SER A 41 -1.95 -9.50 3.50
CA SER A 41 -2.43 -10.15 4.74
C SER A 41 -3.91 -10.42 4.76
N TYR A 42 -4.73 -9.48 4.28
CA TYR A 42 -6.19 -9.60 4.29
C TYR A 42 -6.78 -8.94 3.06
N VAL A 43 -7.86 -9.52 2.57
CA VAL A 43 -8.65 -8.99 1.46
C VAL A 43 -10.11 -9.01 1.86
N GLU A 44 -10.79 -7.90 1.61
CA GLU A 44 -12.24 -7.80 1.70
C GLU A 44 -12.81 -7.60 0.31
N TRP A 45 -13.88 -8.33 0.04
CA TRP A 45 -14.62 -8.24 -1.20
C TRP A 45 -15.97 -7.62 -0.93
N ASP A 46 -16.57 -7.03 -1.96
CA ASP A 46 -17.96 -6.61 -1.91
C ASP A 46 -18.91 -7.80 -1.69
N GLY A 47 -20.18 -7.54 -1.39
CA GLY A 47 -21.16 -8.60 -1.13
C GLY A 47 -21.38 -9.59 -2.29
N SER A 48 -20.99 -9.22 -3.52
CA SER A 48 -21.06 -10.08 -4.69
C SER A 48 -19.77 -10.85 -5.00
N ASN A 49 -18.71 -10.67 -4.21
CA ASN A 49 -17.36 -11.20 -4.44
C ASN A 49 -16.78 -10.87 -5.83
N LYS A 50 -17.14 -9.72 -6.39
CA LYS A 50 -16.67 -9.26 -7.70
C LYS A 50 -15.56 -8.22 -7.59
N TYR A 51 -15.61 -7.37 -6.57
CA TYR A 51 -14.69 -6.26 -6.41
C TYR A 51 -13.99 -6.35 -5.06
N ILE A 52 -12.68 -6.12 -5.05
CA ILE A 52 -11.93 -5.93 -3.80
C ILE A 52 -12.26 -4.53 -3.29
N ILE A 53 -12.79 -4.44 -2.08
CA ILE A 53 -13.10 -3.16 -1.42
C ILE A 53 -12.04 -2.79 -0.37
N LEU A 54 -11.26 -3.77 0.11
CA LEU A 54 -10.14 -3.52 1.01
C LEU A 54 -9.01 -4.52 0.79
N ARG A 55 -7.78 -4.01 0.80
CA ARG A 55 -6.56 -4.82 0.85
C ARG A 55 -5.67 -4.36 2.01
N LYS A 56 -5.38 -5.28 2.93
CA LYS A 56 -4.42 -5.04 4.01
C LYS A 56 -3.05 -5.57 3.63
N ILE A 57 -2.07 -4.68 3.63
CA ILE A 57 -0.66 -4.95 3.43
C ILE A 57 0.07 -4.77 4.76
N VAL A 58 0.99 -5.68 5.09
CA VAL A 58 1.78 -5.66 6.33
C VAL A 58 3.24 -5.98 6.02
N CYS A 59 4.16 -5.69 6.92
CA CYS A 59 5.55 -6.11 6.77
C CYS A 59 5.66 -7.63 6.57
N SER A 60 6.57 -8.03 5.70
CA SER A 60 7.00 -9.42 5.61
C SER A 60 7.67 -9.83 6.92
N ARG A 61 7.59 -11.13 7.24
CA ARG A 61 8.35 -11.72 8.34
C ARG A 61 9.79 -11.95 7.90
#